data_AF-A0A413I4V5-F1
#
_entry.id   AF-A0A413I4V5-F1
#
_cell.length_a   1.000
_cell.length_b   1.000
_cell.length_c   1.000
_cell.angle_alpha   90.00
_cell.angle_beta   90.00
_cell.angle_gamma   90.00
#
_symmetry.space_group_name_H-M   'P 1'
#
loop_
_entity.id
_entity.type
_entity.pdbx_description
1 polymer ?
#
loop_
_entity_poly.entity_id
_entity_poly.type
_entity_poly.pdbx_seq_one_letter_code
_entity_poly.pdbx_strand_id
1 'polypeptide(L)'
;MIYTVKRIDEDLNFGCEERPESVPIMAIVTLTDSSGEEVIVKAEDAMLYERNINEWDKVCLDIHNKLEKICQHEDGKFTLKKV
;
A
#
# COMPACT_ATOMS: atom_id res chain seq x y z
N MET A 1 -9.75 3.88 -7.24
CA MET A 1 -10.17 2.52 -7.64
C MET A 1 -9.81 1.54 -6.53
N ILE A 2 -10.55 0.44 -6.37
CA ILE A 2 -10.29 -0.54 -5.29
C ILE A 2 -9.33 -1.61 -5.80
N TYR A 3 -8.27 -1.85 -5.04
CA TYR A 3 -7.29 -2.88 -5.32
C TYR A 3 -7.06 -3.77 -4.10
N THR A 4 -6.55 -4.96 -4.33
CA THR A 4 -6.08 -5.86 -3.27
C THR A 4 -4.56 -5.80 -3.23
N VAL A 5 -3.98 -5.59 -2.06
CA VAL A 5 -2.54 -5.64 -1.87
C VAL A 5 -2.10 -7.09 -2.04
N LYS A 6 -1.28 -7.36 -3.05
CA LYS A 6 -0.73 -8.69 -3.30
C LYS A 6 0.60 -8.90 -2.59
N ARG A 7 1.46 -7.87 -2.60
CA ARG A 7 2.77 -7.90 -1.95
C ARG A 7 3.20 -6.51 -1.54
N ILE A 8 3.95 -6.42 -0.45
CA ILE A 8 4.65 -5.19 -0.04
C ILE A 8 6.13 -5.58 0.06
N ASP A 9 6.96 -4.94 -0.75
CA ASP A 9 8.40 -5.14 -0.76
C ASP A 9 9.05 -3.83 -0.34
N GLU A 10 9.97 -3.84 0.62
CA GLU A 10 10.73 -2.63 0.94
C GLU A 10 11.57 -2.26 -0.30
N ASP A 11 11.63 -0.99 -0.70
CA ASP A 11 12.57 -0.51 -1.73
C ASP A 11 13.98 -0.60 -1.12
N LEU A 12 14.49 -1.82 -0.99
CA LEU A 12 15.84 -2.16 -0.64
C LEU A 12 16.63 -1.93 -1.91
N ASN A 13 17.03 -0.67 -2.12
CA ASN A 13 18.06 -0.34 -3.09
C ASN A 13 19.32 -1.11 -2.68
N PHE A 14 19.48 -2.30 -3.27
CA PHE A 14 20.48 -3.30 -2.95
C PHE A 14 21.82 -2.84 -3.53
N GLY A 15 22.43 -1.82 -2.92
CA GLY A 15 23.63 -1.20 -3.46
C GLY A 15 24.22 -0.13 -2.56
N CYS A 16 25.09 -0.59 -1.65
CA CYS A 16 26.13 0.13 -0.92
C CYS A 16 25.77 1.39 -0.10
N GLU A 17 26.41 1.45 1.07
CA GLU A 17 26.45 2.55 2.03
C GLU A 17 25.23 2.64 2.95
N GLU A 18 25.55 2.61 4.23
CA GLU A 18 24.64 2.63 5.37
C GLU A 18 23.58 3.72 5.18
N ARG A 19 22.30 3.32 5.06
CA ARG A 19 21.19 4.27 4.96
C ARG A 19 21.20 5.15 6.20
N PRO A 20 21.31 6.49 6.07
CA PRO A 20 21.15 7.36 7.22
C PRO A 20 19.72 7.19 7.77
N GLU A 21 19.59 7.05 9.09
CA GLU A 21 18.31 6.81 9.81
C GLU A 21 17.24 7.90 9.58
N SER A 22 17.57 8.97 8.85
CA SER A 22 16.68 10.10 8.53
C SER A 22 15.98 10.03 7.17
N VAL A 23 16.26 9.04 6.31
CA VAL A 23 15.50 8.92 5.04
C VAL A 23 14.26 8.04 5.24
N PRO A 24 13.06 8.50 4.86
CA PRO A 24 11.86 7.67 4.94
C PRO A 24 12.02 6.45 4.04
N ILE A 25 11.74 5.27 4.59
CA ILE A 25 11.77 4.01 3.84
C ILE A 25 10.59 4.02 2.87
N MET A 26 10.90 3.88 1.59
CA MET A 26 9.90 3.70 0.54
C MET A 26 9.64 2.19 0.41
N ALA A 27 8.38 1.80 0.35
CA ALA A 27 7.92 0.45 0.07
C ALA A 27 7.27 0.40 -1.32
N ILE A 28 7.59 -0.65 -2.05
CA ILE A 28 6.99 -1.04 -3.32
C ILE A 28 5.78 -1.93 -3.01
N VAL A 29 4.60 -1.39 -3.22
CA VAL A 29 3.33 -2.09 -3.03
C VAL A 29 2.84 -2.60 -4.38
N THR A 30 2.74 -3.91 -4.51
CA THR A 30 2.10 -4.57 -5.66
C THR A 30 0.63 -4.76 -5.34
N LEU A 31 -0.21 -4.07 -6.10
CA LEU A 31 -1.66 -4.13 -6.04
C LEU A 31 -2.20 -5.00 -7.18
N THR A 32 -3.38 -5.58 -6.98
CA THR A 32 -4.08 -6.34 -8.00
C THR A 32 -5.56 -5.95 -8.03
N ASP A 33 -6.08 -5.61 -9.21
CA ASP A 33 -7.50 -5.31 -9.43
C ASP A 33 -8.34 -6.60 -9.49
N SER A 34 -9.66 -6.48 -9.41
CA SER A 34 -10.59 -7.60 -9.63
C SER A 34 -10.47 -8.23 -11.03
N SER A 35 -9.97 -7.50 -12.03
CA SER A 35 -9.68 -8.04 -13.37
C SER A 35 -8.38 -8.85 -13.44
N GLY A 36 -7.59 -8.88 -12.36
CA GLY A 36 -6.27 -9.53 -12.31
C GLY A 36 -5.12 -8.65 -12.81
N GLU A 37 -5.38 -7.36 -13.09
CA GLU A 37 -4.35 -6.40 -13.47
C GLU A 37 -3.50 -6.02 -12.26
N GLU A 38 -2.17 -6.11 -12.42
CA GLU A 38 -1.21 -5.78 -11.36
C GLU A 38 -0.69 -4.36 -11.51
N VAL A 39 -0.74 -3.58 -10.43
CA VAL A 39 -0.30 -2.19 -10.39
C VAL A 39 0.76 -2.05 -9.30
N ILE A 40 1.92 -1.52 -9.67
CA ILE A 40 3.02 -1.29 -8.72
C ILE A 40 2.98 0.18 -8.30
N VAL A 41 2.91 0.43 -7.00
CA VAL A 41 2.88 1.77 -6.41
C VAL A 41 3.96 1.89 -5.36
N LYS A 42 4.67 3.01 -5.36
CA LYS A 42 5.64 3.34 -4.31
C LYS A 42 4.94 4.19 -3.26
N ALA A 43 4.97 3.74 -2.01
CA ALA A 43 4.40 4.43 -0.86
C ALA A 43 5.41 4.44 0.29
N GLU A 44 5.29 5.37 1.22
CA GLU A 44 6.14 5.38 2.43
C GLU A 44 5.75 4.23 3.35
N ASP A 45 6.74 3.48 3.84
CA ASP A 45 6.54 2.37 4.76
C ASP A 45 5.83 2.81 6.04
N ALA A 46 6.23 3.96 6.59
CA ALA A 46 5.59 4.58 7.75
C ALA A 46 4.09 4.81 7.50
N MET A 47 3.70 5.29 6.31
CA MET A 47 2.30 5.50 5.96
C MET A 47 1.51 4.19 5.84
N LEU A 48 2.13 3.10 5.37
CA LEU A 48 1.51 1.79 5.32
C LEU A 48 1.26 1.26 6.73
N TYR A 49 2.25 1.42 7.62
CA TYR A 49 2.16 1.04 9.02
C TYR A 49 1.07 1.83 9.76
N GLU A 50 1.07 3.17 9.62
CA GLU A 50 0.05 4.07 10.20
C GLU A 50 -1.36 3.71 9.73
N ARG A 51 -1.52 3.40 8.44
CA ARG A 51 -2.81 2.96 7.86
C ARG A 51 -3.12 1.50 8.10
N ASN A 52 -2.21 0.75 8.72
CA ASN A 52 -2.33 -0.67 8.97
C ASN A 52 -2.63 -1.47 7.69
N ILE A 53 -2.03 -1.07 6.58
CA ILE A 53 -2.14 -1.73 5.27
C ILE A 53 -1.16 -2.91 5.26
N ASN A 54 -1.68 -4.10 4.98
CA ASN A 54 -0.91 -5.33 4.95
C ASN A 54 -1.14 -6.05 3.62
N GLU A 55 -0.35 -7.09 3.36
CA GLU A 55 -0.64 -8.02 2.27
C GLU A 55 -2.06 -8.60 2.43
N TRP A 56 -2.74 -8.78 1.30
CA TRP A 56 -4.13 -9.21 1.16
C TRP A 56 -5.19 -8.20 1.63
N ASP A 57 -4.76 -7.02 2.11
CA ASP A 57 -5.68 -5.96 2.49
C ASP A 57 -6.27 -5.29 1.23
N LYS A 58 -7.52 -4.84 1.32
CA LYS A 58 -8.12 -4.05 0.25
C LYS A 58 -7.83 -2.58 0.49
N VAL A 59 -7.39 -1.90 -0.55
CA VAL A 59 -7.04 -0.48 -0.51
C VAL A 59 -7.69 0.27 -1.66
N CYS A 60 -8.01 1.54 -1.45
CA CYS A 60 -8.37 2.45 -2.53
C CYS A 60 -7.11 3.20 -2.97
N LEU A 61 -6.76 3.10 -4.25
CA LEU A 61 -5.74 3.93 -4.88
C LEU A 61 -6.41 5.17 -5.48
N ASP A 62 -5.95 6.34 -5.04
CA ASP A 62 -6.37 7.64 -5.53
C ASP A 62 -5.50 8.13 -6.71
N ILE A 63 -5.97 9.14 -7.47
CA ILE A 63 -5.24 9.76 -8.59
C ILE A 63 -3.90 10.39 -8.17
N HIS A 64 -3.72 10.68 -6.89
CA HIS A 64 -2.47 11.17 -6.31
C HIS A 64 -1.51 10.04 -5.87
N ASN A 65 -1.75 8.80 -6.28
CA ASN A 65 -1.03 7.59 -5.85
C ASN A 65 -1.10 7.33 -4.33
N LYS A 66 -2.12 7.87 -3.66
CA LYS A 66 -2.32 7.69 -2.22
C LYS A 66 -3.13 6.42 -1.97
N LEU A 67 -2.62 5.56 -1.07
CA LEU A 67 -3.27 4.33 -0.64
C LEU A 67 -4.09 4.58 0.63
N GLU A 68 -5.39 4.24 0.58
CA GLU A 68 -6.27 4.31 1.74
C GLU A 68 -6.86 2.94 2.05
N LYS A 69 -6.74 2.49 3.30
CA LYS A 69 -7.29 1.22 3.76
C LYS A 69 -8.82 1.25 3.69
N ILE A 70 -9.42 0.23 3.07
CA ILE A 70 -10.88 0.07 3.06
C ILE A 70 -11.30 -1.08 3.97
N CYS A 71 -12.30 -0.83 4.81
CA CYS A 71 -12.99 -1.87 5.54
C CYS A 71 -14.19 -2.31 4.72
N GLN A 72 -14.25 -3.60 4.38
CA GLN A 72 -15.43 -4.20 3.80
C GLN A 72 -16.34 -4.59 4.96
N HIS A 73 -17.50 -3.94 5.09
CA HIS A 73 -18.54 -4.41 5.99
C HIS A 73 -19.25 -5.62 5.37
N GLU A 74 -19.79 -6.52 6.20
CA GLU A 74 -20.56 -7.70 5.75
C GLU A 74 -21.77 -7.33 4.86
N ASP A 75 -22.20 -6.07 4.91
CA ASP A 75 -23.24 -5.47 4.07
C ASP A 75 -22.78 -5.14 2.62
N GLY A 76 -21.52 -5.44 2.26
CA GLY A 76 -20.95 -5.09 0.95
C GLY A 76 -20.58 -3.61 0.80
N LYS A 77 -20.74 -2.82 1.87
CA LYS A 77 -20.36 -1.40 1.91
C LYS A 77 -18.87 -1.25 2.21
N PHE A 78 -18.15 -0.59 1.30
CA PHE A 78 -16.77 -0.19 1.52
C PHE A 78 -16.75 1.14 2.27
N THR A 79 -16.11 1.18 3.43
CA THR A 79 -15.84 2.41 4.17
C THR A 79 -14.35 2.66 4.19
N LEU A 80 -13.94 3.91 3.94
CA LEU A 80 -12.57 4.32 4.18
C LEU A 80 -12.32 4.22 5.68
N LYS A 81 -11.32 3.44 6.09
CA LYS A 81 -10.87 3.43 7.47
C LYS A 81 -10.11 4.73 7.71
N LYS A 82 -10.82 5.77 8.16
CA LYS A 82 -10.18 6.97 8.70
C LYS A 82 -9.43 6.54 9.97
N VAL A 83 -8.11 6.59 9.90
CA VAL A 83 -7.22 6.46 11.06
C VAL A 83 -7.42 7.64 12.00
#